data_AF-A0A242NDA1-F1
#
_entry.id   AF-A0A242NDA1-F1
#
_cell.length_a   1.000
_cell.length_b   1.000
_cell.length_c   1.000
_cell.angle_alpha   90.00
_cell.angle_beta   90.00
_cell.angle_gamma   90.00
#
_symmetry.space_group_name_H-M   'P 1'
#
loop_
_entity.id
_entity.type
_entity.pdbx_description
1 polymer ?
#
loop_
_entity_poly.entity_id
_entity_poly.type
_entity_poly.pdbx_seq_one_letter_code
_entity_poly.pdbx_strand_id
1 'polypeptide(L)'
;MQQVYELIPSSNENSGIKFGGGAFIDGQWPQNPLGENLTLLFTIDNDKLSDSISGINLPKAKYISVFSTYNENRYFLDDIVYSGDDAELDHLKSGFTRVTLTDISKLCENSNNLVPQYLELKKTQLENSDYPTFSFLSNKIPNGIVACEKLMHEYDFIGQLYSSDIPVHDGGALFLSDAIGYLFLKKKIDDFNNAGLFFAQTA
;
A
#
# COMPACT_ATOMS: atom_id res chain seq x y z
N MET A 1 13.81 -18.90 6.63
CA MET A 1 14.38 -17.60 6.23
C MET A 1 13.89 -17.19 4.86
N GLN A 2 13.35 -15.99 4.79
CA GLN A 2 12.91 -15.30 3.58
C GLN A 2 13.59 -13.93 3.53
N GLN A 3 14.10 -13.56 2.36
CA GLN A 3 14.59 -12.20 2.14
C GLN A 3 13.40 -11.26 1.94
N VAL A 4 13.40 -10.16 2.68
CA VAL A 4 12.47 -9.05 2.54
C VAL A 4 13.24 -7.74 2.34
N TYR A 5 12.55 -6.71 1.86
CA TYR A 5 13.11 -5.37 1.68
C TYR A 5 12.43 -4.43 2.65
N GLU A 6 13.01 -4.29 3.84
CA GLU A 6 12.55 -3.39 4.90
C GLU A 6 12.55 -1.95 4.40
N LEU A 7 11.47 -1.23 4.66
CA LEU A 7 11.34 0.20 4.36
C LEU A 7 11.86 0.99 5.55
N ILE A 8 12.93 1.75 5.35
CA ILE A 8 13.50 2.60 6.40
C ILE A 8 13.47 4.08 5.98
N PRO A 9 13.30 5.02 6.93
CA PRO A 9 13.34 6.45 6.63
C PRO A 9 14.64 6.86 5.94
N SER A 10 14.54 7.72 4.94
CA SER A 10 15.68 8.23 4.17
C SER A 10 15.54 9.73 3.91
N SER A 11 16.67 10.42 3.81
CA SER A 11 16.73 11.80 3.31
C SER A 11 16.87 11.86 1.79
N ASN A 12 16.94 10.71 1.10
CA ASN A 12 17.09 10.65 -0.35
C ASN A 12 15.73 10.78 -1.04
N GLU A 13 15.43 11.96 -1.58
CA GLU A 13 14.18 12.21 -2.33
C GLU A 13 14.04 11.34 -3.60
N ASN A 14 15.15 10.78 -4.06
CA ASN A 14 15.23 9.89 -5.20
C ASN A 14 15.27 8.40 -4.83
N SER A 15 14.90 8.02 -3.60
CA SER A 15 14.90 6.62 -3.15
C SER A 15 13.91 5.72 -3.90
N GLY A 16 12.91 6.29 -4.57
CA GLY A 16 11.90 5.57 -5.32
C GLY A 16 10.70 5.09 -4.49
N ILE A 17 10.69 5.34 -3.18
CA ILE A 17 9.51 5.09 -2.34
C ILE A 17 9.28 6.30 -1.45
N LYS A 18 8.03 6.71 -1.31
CA LYS A 18 7.64 7.74 -0.34
C LYS A 18 6.29 7.43 0.29
N PHE A 19 6.14 7.82 1.55
CA PHE A 19 4.84 8.04 2.18
C PHE A 19 4.33 9.44 1.85
N GLY A 20 3.00 9.61 1.74
CA GLY A 20 2.34 10.90 1.58
C GLY A 20 2.76 11.72 0.35
N GLY A 21 2.46 13.02 0.40
CA GLY A 21 2.68 13.99 -0.66
C GLY A 21 1.72 13.82 -1.84
N GLY A 22 2.11 14.32 -3.01
CA GLY A 22 1.34 14.13 -4.25
C GLY A 22 1.45 12.71 -4.81
N ALA A 23 0.48 12.34 -5.65
CA ALA A 23 0.42 11.05 -6.33
C ALA A 23 0.80 11.16 -7.80
N PHE A 24 1.26 10.07 -8.39
CA PHE A 24 1.34 9.91 -9.84
C PHE A 24 0.09 9.16 -10.28
N ILE A 25 -0.84 9.86 -10.93
CA ILE A 25 -2.12 9.30 -11.37
C ILE A 25 -2.48 9.81 -12.76
N ASP A 26 -3.27 9.00 -13.48
CA ASP A 26 -3.89 9.41 -14.73
C ASP A 26 -5.34 9.81 -14.49
N GLY A 27 -5.65 11.08 -14.71
CA GLY A 27 -6.99 11.64 -14.53
C GLY A 27 -7.24 12.26 -13.15
N GLN A 28 -8.43 12.01 -12.60
CA GLN A 28 -8.92 12.67 -11.39
C GLN A 28 -8.41 11.98 -10.13
N TRP A 29 -8.32 12.76 -9.04
CA TRP A 29 -8.00 12.23 -7.73
C TRP A 29 -9.05 11.18 -7.32
N PRO A 30 -8.65 9.97 -6.89
CA PRO A 30 -9.59 8.92 -6.54
C PRO A 30 -10.53 9.33 -5.40
N GLN A 31 -11.80 8.97 -5.53
CA GLN A 31 -12.82 9.14 -4.49
C GLN A 31 -13.35 7.78 -4.05
N ASN A 32 -13.75 7.69 -2.78
CA ASN A 32 -14.47 6.52 -2.28
C ASN A 32 -15.94 6.54 -2.73
N PRO A 33 -16.71 5.45 -2.48
CA PRO A 33 -18.12 5.38 -2.86
C PRO A 33 -19.03 6.46 -2.25
N LEU A 34 -18.57 7.14 -1.20
CA LEU A 34 -19.29 8.25 -0.56
C LEU A 34 -18.95 9.63 -1.18
N GLY A 35 -18.04 9.67 -2.16
CA GLY A 35 -17.59 10.90 -2.81
C GLY A 35 -16.48 11.64 -2.04
N GLU A 36 -15.89 11.01 -1.02
CA GLU A 36 -14.77 11.58 -0.27
C GLU A 36 -13.46 11.31 -1.03
N ASN A 37 -12.56 12.30 -1.11
CA ASN A 37 -11.24 12.11 -1.71
C ASN A 37 -10.44 11.10 -0.88
N LEU A 38 -9.85 10.10 -1.53
CA LEU A 38 -8.98 9.13 -0.85
C LEU A 38 -7.66 9.79 -0.44
N THR A 39 -7.08 9.38 0.67
CA THR A 39 -5.76 9.84 1.11
C THR A 39 -4.68 8.97 0.47
N LEU A 40 -3.67 9.59 -0.14
CA LEU A 40 -2.50 8.88 -0.65
C LEU A 40 -1.60 8.48 0.53
N LEU A 41 -1.47 7.17 0.73
CA LEU A 41 -0.63 6.60 1.77
C LEU A 41 0.82 6.52 1.31
N PHE A 42 1.08 5.91 0.16
CA PHE A 42 2.44 5.74 -0.36
C PHE A 42 2.50 5.62 -1.87
N THR A 43 3.70 5.82 -2.39
CA THR A 43 4.03 5.71 -3.80
C THR A 43 5.32 4.93 -3.99
N ILE A 44 5.35 4.06 -5.00
CA ILE A 44 6.54 3.35 -5.46
C ILE A 44 6.82 3.74 -6.91
N ASP A 45 8.04 4.16 -7.20
CA ASP A 45 8.61 4.27 -8.54
C ASP A 45 9.32 2.95 -8.88
N ASN A 46 8.69 2.13 -9.73
CA ASN A 46 9.16 0.76 -9.96
C ASN A 46 10.52 0.71 -10.67
N ASP A 47 10.85 1.71 -11.50
CA ASP A 47 12.12 1.74 -12.23
C ASP A 47 13.29 2.07 -11.31
N LYS A 48 13.07 2.87 -10.27
CA LYS A 48 14.09 3.13 -9.25
C LYS A 48 14.36 1.91 -8.37
N LEU A 49 13.39 1.01 -8.25
CA LEU A 49 13.53 -0.18 -7.41
C LEU A 49 13.97 -1.43 -8.16
N SER A 50 13.77 -1.51 -9.48
CA SER A 50 13.94 -2.75 -10.26
C SER A 50 15.32 -3.39 -10.11
N ASP A 51 16.37 -2.58 -9.93
CA ASP A 51 17.74 -3.06 -9.77
C ASP A 51 18.07 -3.47 -8.32
N SER A 52 17.29 -2.99 -7.36
CA SER A 52 17.49 -3.21 -5.92
C SER A 52 16.71 -4.42 -5.39
N ILE A 53 15.60 -4.79 -6.05
CA ILE A 53 14.72 -5.88 -5.64
C ILE A 53 14.79 -7.07 -6.59
N SER A 54 15.06 -8.24 -6.02
CA SER A 54 15.09 -9.53 -6.73
C SER A 54 13.87 -10.35 -6.33
N GLY A 55 13.13 -10.85 -7.33
CA GLY A 55 11.99 -11.76 -7.14
C GLY A 55 10.63 -11.08 -6.91
N ILE A 56 10.57 -9.77 -6.71
CA ILE A 56 9.32 -9.01 -6.68
C ILE A 56 9.03 -8.51 -8.10
N ASN A 57 7.94 -8.99 -8.69
CA ASN A 57 7.55 -8.63 -10.05
C ASN A 57 6.75 -7.32 -10.05
N LEU A 58 7.44 -6.18 -10.04
CA LEU A 58 6.80 -4.89 -10.22
C LEU A 58 6.66 -4.55 -11.72
N PRO A 59 5.53 -3.97 -12.16
CA PRO A 59 5.36 -3.51 -13.54
C PRO A 59 6.40 -2.43 -13.91
N LYS A 60 7.20 -2.68 -14.96
CA LYS A 60 8.24 -1.74 -15.42
C LYS A 60 7.65 -0.42 -15.91
N ALA A 61 8.40 0.67 -15.76
CA ALA A 61 8.04 2.02 -16.19
C ALA A 61 6.69 2.49 -15.65
N LYS A 62 6.36 2.08 -14.41
CA LYS A 62 5.13 2.48 -13.72
C LYS A 62 5.41 2.99 -12.32
N TYR A 63 4.58 3.92 -11.89
CA TYR A 63 4.40 4.30 -10.50
C TYR A 63 3.21 3.51 -9.93
N ILE A 64 3.38 2.93 -8.74
CA ILE A 64 2.27 2.44 -7.92
C ILE A 64 1.90 3.57 -6.95
N SER A 65 0.64 3.98 -6.94
CA SER A 65 0.12 4.88 -5.90
C SER A 65 -1.00 4.18 -5.13
N VAL A 66 -0.90 4.22 -3.81
CA VAL A 66 -1.82 3.52 -2.91
C VAL A 66 -2.59 4.51 -2.07
N PHE A 67 -3.91 4.41 -2.16
CA PHE A 67 -4.87 5.29 -1.55
C PHE A 67 -5.76 4.52 -0.59
N SER A 68 -6.18 5.17 0.48
CA SER A 68 -7.13 4.64 1.45
C SER A 68 -8.12 5.71 1.86
N THR A 69 -9.31 5.28 2.26
CA THR A 69 -10.26 6.17 2.93
C THR A 69 -9.64 6.61 4.25
N TYR A 70 -9.72 7.90 4.52
CA TYR A 70 -9.39 8.52 5.79
C TYR A 70 -10.34 9.70 5.98
N ASN A 71 -11.09 9.69 7.07
CA ASN A 71 -11.97 10.79 7.44
C ASN A 71 -11.98 10.94 8.96
N GLU A 72 -11.40 12.03 9.47
CA GLU A 72 -11.38 12.33 10.90
C GLU A 72 -12.77 12.58 11.51
N ASN A 73 -13.77 12.89 10.67
CA ASN A 73 -15.13 13.24 11.09
C ASN A 73 -16.12 12.07 10.98
N ARG A 74 -15.68 10.88 10.52
CA ARG A 74 -16.55 9.72 10.30
C ARG A 74 -15.80 8.44 10.63
N TYR A 75 -16.46 7.47 11.25
CA TYR A 75 -15.91 6.13 11.36
C TYR A 75 -15.76 5.47 9.98
N PHE A 76 -14.53 5.05 9.62
CA PHE A 76 -14.21 4.47 8.31
C PHE A 76 -13.42 3.16 8.40
N LEU A 77 -13.17 2.62 9.60
CA LEU A 77 -12.33 1.43 9.73
C LEU A 77 -12.94 0.19 9.04
N ASP A 78 -14.26 0.00 9.13
CA ASP A 78 -14.98 -1.06 8.40
C ASP A 78 -14.83 -0.95 6.87
N ASP A 79 -14.48 0.24 6.36
CA ASP A 79 -14.28 0.46 4.93
C ASP A 79 -12.90 0.01 4.44
N ILE A 80 -11.94 -0.19 5.34
CA ILE A 80 -10.53 -0.45 5.00
C ILE A 80 -9.95 -1.68 5.70
N VAL A 81 -10.62 -2.22 6.71
CA VAL A 81 -10.19 -3.41 7.46
C VAL A 81 -10.70 -4.68 6.80
N TYR A 82 -9.87 -5.73 6.85
CA TYR A 82 -10.19 -7.05 6.32
C TYR A 82 -9.95 -8.14 7.38
N SER A 83 -10.96 -8.94 7.68
CA SER A 83 -10.91 -10.04 8.64
C SER A 83 -10.86 -11.42 7.98
N GLY A 84 -11.02 -11.51 6.66
CA GLY A 84 -10.78 -12.75 5.91
C GLY A 84 -11.97 -13.33 5.17
N ASP A 85 -13.14 -12.68 5.15
CA ASP A 85 -14.33 -13.21 4.48
C ASP A 85 -14.55 -12.64 3.06
N ASP A 86 -15.36 -13.33 2.26
CA ASP A 86 -15.58 -12.94 0.86
C ASP A 86 -16.43 -11.66 0.71
N ALA A 87 -17.33 -11.37 1.65
CA ALA A 87 -18.20 -10.21 1.60
C ALA A 87 -17.41 -8.92 1.92
N GLU A 88 -16.53 -8.96 2.90
CA GLU A 88 -15.57 -7.89 3.18
C GLU A 88 -14.61 -7.67 2.01
N LEU A 89 -14.12 -8.75 1.36
CA LEU A 89 -13.28 -8.61 0.17
C LEU A 89 -14.03 -7.89 -0.96
N ASP A 90 -15.30 -8.21 -1.17
CA ASP A 90 -16.14 -7.54 -2.16
C ASP A 90 -16.45 -6.08 -1.76
N HIS A 91 -16.59 -5.79 -0.46
CA HIS A 91 -16.71 -4.43 0.07
C HIS A 91 -15.44 -3.61 -0.19
N LEU A 92 -14.25 -4.15 0.08
CA LEU A 92 -12.97 -3.47 -0.19
C LEU A 92 -12.81 -3.15 -1.68
N LYS A 93 -13.23 -4.08 -2.55
CA LYS A 93 -13.23 -3.89 -4.01
C LYS A 93 -14.20 -2.82 -4.51
N SER A 94 -15.13 -2.34 -3.67
CA SER A 94 -16.07 -1.27 -4.04
C SER A 94 -15.40 0.09 -4.20
N GLY A 95 -14.18 0.27 -3.67
CA GLY A 95 -13.34 1.44 -3.94
C GLY A 95 -13.03 2.34 -2.74
N PHE A 96 -13.20 1.84 -1.52
CA PHE A 96 -12.76 2.55 -0.30
C PHE A 96 -11.25 2.59 -0.14
N THR A 97 -10.53 1.69 -0.82
CA THR A 97 -9.10 1.81 -1.09
C THR A 97 -8.86 1.77 -2.58
N ARG A 98 -7.70 2.27 -3.01
CA ARG A 98 -7.32 2.22 -4.42
C ARG A 98 -5.84 1.99 -4.61
N VAL A 99 -5.49 1.10 -5.51
CA VAL A 99 -4.13 0.94 -6.00
C VAL A 99 -4.12 1.27 -7.48
N THR A 100 -3.37 2.30 -7.86
CA THR A 100 -3.27 2.75 -9.25
C THR A 100 -1.88 2.46 -9.79
N LEU A 101 -1.80 2.28 -11.11
CA LEU A 101 -0.58 2.19 -11.88
C LEU A 101 -0.58 3.27 -12.96
N THR A 102 0.49 4.01 -13.11
CA THR A 102 0.61 4.98 -14.22
C THR A 102 2.05 5.10 -14.70
N ASP A 103 2.24 5.46 -15.97
CA ASP A 103 3.54 5.91 -16.50
C ASP A 103 3.67 7.44 -16.49
N ILE A 104 2.64 8.16 -16.03
CA ILE A 104 2.65 9.61 -15.93
C ILE A 104 3.58 10.03 -14.79
N SER A 105 4.67 10.70 -15.14
CA SER A 105 5.65 11.27 -14.19
C SER A 105 5.26 12.65 -13.65
N LYS A 106 4.08 13.16 -14.01
CA LYS A 106 3.56 14.42 -13.47
C LYS A 106 2.91 14.18 -12.12
N LEU A 107 3.44 14.85 -11.10
CA LEU A 107 2.89 14.80 -9.76
C LEU A 107 1.57 15.58 -9.66
N CYS A 108 0.55 14.96 -9.07
CA CYS A 108 -0.69 15.62 -8.67
C CYS A 108 -0.69 15.81 -7.15
N GLU A 109 -0.62 17.06 -6.69
CA GLU A 109 -0.52 17.39 -5.26
C GLU A 109 -1.90 17.65 -4.60
N ASN A 110 -2.99 17.42 -5.32
CA ASN A 110 -4.32 17.79 -4.84
C ASN A 110 -4.76 16.92 -3.64
N SER A 111 -5.32 17.54 -2.60
CA SER A 111 -6.12 16.90 -1.54
C SER A 111 -5.43 15.95 -0.55
N ASN A 112 -4.13 15.66 -0.68
CA ASN A 112 -3.43 14.86 0.33
C ASN A 112 -2.81 15.73 1.43
N ASN A 113 -3.16 15.47 2.69
CA ASN A 113 -2.66 16.22 3.84
C ASN A 113 -1.41 15.58 4.48
N LEU A 114 -1.00 14.40 4.03
CA LEU A 114 0.18 13.71 4.55
C LEU A 114 1.46 14.31 3.97
N VAL A 115 2.37 14.76 4.84
CA VAL A 115 3.68 15.31 4.44
C VAL A 115 4.52 14.21 3.80
N PRO A 116 5.19 14.46 2.65
CA PRO A 116 6.00 13.45 1.99
C PRO A 116 7.19 13.02 2.86
N GLN A 117 7.40 11.71 2.98
CA GLN A 117 8.59 11.15 3.62
C GLN A 117 9.18 10.04 2.77
N TYR A 118 10.47 10.13 2.52
CA TYR A 118 11.17 9.23 1.62
C TYR A 118 11.67 8.00 2.36
N LEU A 119 11.60 6.85 1.70
CA LEU A 119 11.99 5.56 2.26
C LEU A 119 13.02 4.90 1.36
N GLU A 120 13.99 4.24 1.93
CA GLU A 120 14.93 3.40 1.20
C GLU A 120 14.77 1.92 1.59
N LEU A 121 15.28 1.05 0.72
CA LEU A 121 15.21 -0.39 0.92
C LEU A 121 16.45 -0.90 1.63
N LYS A 122 16.22 -1.60 2.74
CA LYS A 122 17.24 -2.38 3.43
C LYS A 122 16.94 -3.86 3.30
N LYS A 123 17.93 -4.63 2.84
CA LYS A 123 17.80 -6.09 2.75
C LYS A 123 17.80 -6.69 4.15
N THR A 124 16.73 -7.38 4.51
CA THR A 124 16.54 -8.01 5.82
C THR A 124 16.10 -9.47 5.63
N GLN A 125 16.49 -10.34 6.56
CA GLN A 125 16.03 -11.72 6.59
C GLN A 125 14.91 -11.85 7.62
N LEU A 126 13.81 -12.47 7.23
CA LEU A 126 12.68 -12.80 8.08
C LEU A 126 12.68 -14.30 8.33
N GLU A 127 12.58 -14.72 9.59
CA GLU A 127 12.44 -16.14 9.91
C GLU A 127 11.02 -16.62 9.60
N ASN A 128 10.89 -17.91 9.29
CA ASN A 128 9.57 -18.47 8.95
C ASN A 128 8.62 -18.50 10.16
N SER A 129 9.11 -18.30 11.37
CA SER A 129 8.33 -18.21 12.61
C SER A 129 7.97 -16.78 13.01
N ASP A 130 8.50 -15.78 12.31
CA ASP A 130 8.33 -14.38 12.70
C ASP A 130 6.96 -13.85 12.30
N TYR A 131 6.42 -12.96 13.13
CA TYR A 131 5.23 -12.15 12.86
C TYR A 131 5.70 -10.70 12.74
N PRO A 132 6.03 -10.24 11.52
CA PRO A 132 6.71 -8.96 11.34
C PRO A 132 5.83 -7.78 11.71
N THR A 133 6.35 -6.86 12.53
CA THR A 133 5.72 -5.58 12.90
C THR A 133 6.53 -4.40 12.37
N PHE A 134 6.86 -4.46 11.08
CA PHE A 134 7.57 -3.41 10.36
C PHE A 134 7.16 -3.44 8.88
N SER A 135 7.44 -2.34 8.17
CA SER A 135 7.08 -2.17 6.77
C SER A 135 8.15 -2.78 5.86
N PHE A 136 7.72 -3.56 4.87
CA PHE A 136 8.64 -4.18 3.90
C PHE A 136 7.95 -4.54 2.59
N LEU A 137 8.75 -4.69 1.52
CA LEU A 137 8.33 -5.32 0.28
C LEU A 137 8.77 -6.78 0.21
N SER A 138 7.88 -7.65 -0.28
CA SER A 138 8.18 -9.05 -0.55
C SER A 138 7.19 -9.66 -1.52
N ASN A 139 7.58 -10.74 -2.18
CA ASN A 139 6.72 -11.55 -3.04
C ASN A 139 6.13 -12.77 -2.32
N LYS A 140 6.43 -12.95 -1.02
CA LYS A 140 5.80 -14.00 -0.21
C LYS A 140 5.11 -13.38 0.98
N ILE A 141 3.98 -14.00 1.29
CA ILE A 141 3.12 -13.60 2.39
C ILE A 141 3.78 -13.86 3.74
N PRO A 142 3.78 -12.87 4.66
CA PRO A 142 4.25 -13.05 6.02
C PRO A 142 3.25 -13.84 6.87
N ASN A 143 3.71 -14.35 8.01
CA ASN A 143 2.77 -14.85 9.03
C ASN A 143 1.94 -13.69 9.60
N GLY A 144 0.72 -14.01 10.02
CA GLY A 144 -0.17 -13.05 10.67
C GLY A 144 -1.22 -12.43 9.75
N ILE A 145 -1.05 -12.52 8.42
CA ILE A 145 -2.13 -12.11 7.52
C ILE A 145 -3.29 -13.11 7.59
N VAL A 146 -4.51 -12.59 7.57
CA VAL A 146 -5.71 -13.38 7.32
C VAL A 146 -6.16 -13.10 5.89
N ALA A 147 -6.14 -14.11 5.02
CA ALA A 147 -6.44 -13.99 3.60
C ALA A 147 -7.29 -15.16 3.10
N CYS A 148 -8.41 -14.87 2.44
CA CYS A 148 -9.22 -15.93 1.81
C CYS A 148 -8.57 -16.45 0.51
N GLU A 149 -9.00 -17.64 0.07
CA GLU A 149 -8.50 -18.25 -1.17
C GLU A 149 -8.77 -17.37 -2.41
N LYS A 150 -9.89 -16.63 -2.43
CA LYS A 150 -10.28 -15.73 -3.52
C LYS A 150 -9.24 -14.61 -3.69
N LEU A 151 -8.79 -13.98 -2.59
CA LEU A 151 -7.73 -12.97 -2.61
C LEU A 151 -6.43 -13.57 -3.19
N MET A 152 -6.03 -14.75 -2.71
CA MET A 152 -4.83 -15.45 -3.13
C MET A 152 -4.84 -15.88 -4.60
N HIS A 153 -6.03 -16.19 -5.12
CA HIS A 153 -6.20 -16.56 -6.51
C HIS A 153 -6.06 -15.35 -7.45
N GLU A 154 -6.63 -14.20 -7.08
CA GLU A 154 -6.73 -13.02 -7.94
C GLU A 154 -5.53 -12.06 -7.87
N TYR A 155 -4.78 -12.07 -6.76
CA TYR A 155 -3.75 -11.07 -6.48
C TYR A 155 -2.39 -11.67 -6.10
N ASP A 156 -1.33 -10.92 -6.39
CA ASP A 156 0.03 -11.16 -5.91
C ASP A 156 0.35 -10.21 -4.76
N PHE A 157 0.93 -10.74 -3.70
CA PHE A 157 1.40 -9.97 -2.55
C PHE A 157 2.65 -9.16 -2.93
N ILE A 158 2.68 -7.87 -2.53
CA ILE A 158 3.79 -6.96 -2.82
C ILE A 158 4.49 -6.48 -1.55
N GLY A 159 3.75 -6.30 -0.45
CA GLY A 159 4.35 -5.78 0.76
C GLY A 159 3.38 -5.54 1.90
N GLN A 160 3.99 -5.30 3.04
CA GLN A 160 3.35 -4.99 4.29
C GLN A 160 3.75 -3.58 4.71
N LEU A 161 2.80 -2.82 5.27
CA LEU A 161 3.04 -1.53 5.89
C LEU A 161 2.58 -1.57 7.35
N TYR A 162 3.49 -1.30 8.26
CA TYR A 162 3.14 -1.16 9.67
C TYR A 162 2.74 0.29 9.95
N SER A 163 1.56 0.50 10.53
CA SER A 163 0.99 1.85 10.69
C SER A 163 1.91 2.80 11.46
N SER A 164 2.63 2.30 12.48
CA SER A 164 3.60 3.10 13.24
C SER A 164 4.83 3.55 12.44
N ASP A 165 5.16 2.88 11.33
CA ASP A 165 6.23 3.34 10.44
C ASP A 165 5.75 4.48 9.53
N ILE A 166 4.43 4.67 9.41
CA ILE A 166 3.84 5.73 8.60
C ILE A 166 3.54 6.94 9.49
N PRO A 167 4.19 8.08 9.24
CA PRO A 167 4.17 9.22 10.14
C PRO A 167 2.89 10.05 9.96
N VAL A 168 1.93 9.85 10.86
CA VAL A 168 0.67 10.62 10.97
C VAL A 168 0.38 10.90 12.45
N HIS A 169 -0.25 12.04 12.73
CA HIS A 169 -0.66 12.41 14.10
C HIS A 169 -1.59 11.35 14.73
N ASP A 170 -1.39 11.06 16.01
CA ASP A 170 -2.28 10.28 16.90
C ASP A 170 -2.87 8.95 16.36
N GLY A 171 -2.06 8.10 15.70
CA GLY A 171 -2.48 6.74 15.33
C GLY A 171 -1.85 6.12 14.09
N GLY A 172 -0.93 6.80 13.40
CA GLY A 172 -0.34 6.31 12.15
C GLY A 172 -1.30 6.40 10.95
N ALA A 173 -0.81 6.13 9.73
CA ALA A 173 -1.60 6.39 8.51
C ALA A 173 -2.74 5.40 8.24
N LEU A 174 -2.79 4.29 8.99
CA LEU A 174 -3.91 3.36 8.98
C LEU A 174 -4.88 3.62 10.13
N PHE A 175 -4.77 4.80 10.77
CA PHE A 175 -5.61 5.29 11.87
C PHE A 175 -5.47 4.56 13.21
N LEU A 176 -4.89 3.36 13.20
CA LEU A 176 -4.56 2.58 14.39
C LEU A 176 -3.07 2.31 14.42
N SER A 177 -2.40 2.56 15.55
CA SER A 177 -0.94 2.50 15.62
C SER A 177 -0.38 1.09 15.43
N ASP A 178 -1.18 0.08 15.76
CA ASP A 178 -0.88 -1.35 15.67
C ASP A 178 -1.41 -2.02 14.40
N ALA A 179 -2.07 -1.27 13.51
CA ALA A 179 -2.57 -1.82 12.26
C ALA A 179 -1.45 -2.19 11.29
N ILE A 180 -1.70 -3.24 10.52
CA ILE A 180 -0.84 -3.71 9.44
C ILE A 180 -1.62 -3.61 8.13
N GLY A 181 -1.11 -2.80 7.21
CA GLY A 181 -1.60 -2.66 5.85
C GLY A 181 -0.94 -3.67 4.92
N TYR A 182 -1.69 -4.24 3.99
CA TYR A 182 -1.16 -5.18 3.00
C TYR A 182 -1.44 -4.68 1.59
N LEU A 183 -0.38 -4.62 0.78
CA LEU A 183 -0.46 -4.26 -0.63
C LEU A 183 -0.45 -5.51 -1.50
N PHE A 184 -1.43 -5.56 -2.38
CA PHE A 184 -1.60 -6.57 -3.41
C PHE A 184 -1.76 -5.93 -4.78
N LEU A 185 -1.19 -6.56 -5.82
CA LEU A 185 -1.47 -6.23 -7.22
C LEU A 185 -2.29 -7.33 -7.86
N LYS A 186 -3.20 -6.97 -8.77
CA LYS A 186 -3.94 -7.97 -9.55
C LYS A 186 -2.96 -8.76 -10.41
N LYS A 187 -3.12 -10.08 -10.46
CA LYS A 187 -2.35 -10.93 -11.40
C LYS A 187 -2.63 -10.57 -12.86
N LYS A 188 -3.86 -10.14 -13.13
CA LYS A 188 -4.30 -9.62 -14.43
C LYS A 188 -4.83 -8.21 -14.26
N ILE A 189 -4.05 -7.22 -14.69
CA ILE A 189 -4.44 -5.81 -14.66
C ILE A 189 -5.13 -5.47 -15.98
N ASP A 190 -6.41 -5.18 -15.90
CA ASP A 190 -7.27 -4.71 -17.00
C ASP A 190 -7.63 -3.22 -16.88
N ASP A 191 -7.63 -2.70 -15.65
CA ASP A 191 -7.82 -1.30 -15.31
C ASP A 191 -6.64 -0.79 -14.47
N PHE A 192 -5.86 0.14 -15.03
CA PHE A 192 -4.72 0.75 -14.37
C PHE A 192 -5.11 1.70 -13.23
N ASN A 193 -6.34 2.23 -13.23
CA ASN A 193 -6.87 2.98 -12.10
C ASN A 193 -7.38 2.08 -10.98
N ASN A 194 -7.40 0.77 -11.17
CA ASN A 194 -7.79 -0.23 -10.18
C ASN A 194 -6.92 -1.49 -10.30
N ALA A 195 -5.61 -1.28 -10.21
CA ALA A 195 -4.59 -2.27 -10.51
C ALA A 195 -4.30 -3.27 -9.38
N GLY A 196 -4.84 -3.04 -8.19
CA GLY A 196 -4.53 -3.81 -7.00
C GLY A 196 -5.53 -3.63 -5.88
N LEU A 197 -5.16 -4.09 -4.70
CA LEU A 197 -5.93 -3.99 -3.48
C LEU A 197 -5.02 -3.57 -2.33
N PHE A 198 -5.55 -2.73 -1.45
CA PHE A 198 -4.93 -2.40 -0.19
C PHE A 198 -5.97 -2.53 0.92
N PHE A 199 -5.58 -3.08 2.06
CA PHE A 199 -6.44 -3.16 3.23
C PHE A 199 -5.59 -3.22 4.49
N ALA A 200 -6.17 -2.89 5.63
CA ALA A 200 -5.58 -3.00 6.94
C ALA A 200 -6.09 -4.25 7.67
N GLN A 201 -5.29 -4.75 8.60
CA GLN A 201 -5.70 -5.69 9.64
C GLN A 201 -5.22 -5.16 10.98
N THR A 202 -6.00 -5.45 12.01
CA THR A 202 -5.73 -5.07 13.38
C THR A 202 -5.65 -6.34 14.23
N ALA A 203 -4.83 -6.32 15.26
CA ALA A 203 -4.71 -7.43 16.21
C ALA A 203 -5.91 -7.52 17.16
#